data_AF-A0A934VSM5-F1
#
_entry.id   AF-A0A934VSM5-F1
#
_cell.length_a   1.000
_cell.length_b   1.000
_cell.length_c   1.000
_cell.angle_alpha   90.00
_cell.angle_beta   90.00
_cell.angle_gamma   90.00
#
_symmetry.space_group_name_H-M   'P 1'
#
loop_
_entity.id
_entity.type
_entity.pdbx_description
1 polymer ?
#
loop_
_entity_poly.entity_id
_entity_poly.type
_entity_poly.pdbx_seq_one_letter_code
_entity_poly.pdbx_strand_id
1 'polypeptide(L)'
;MTPSRFCKSIIFTIFLLAGGSVLAMDQEMRSIEEIQVRKQTEARFPGSMRVIGIKDGSVSLVVEIDRTGALQDIFVLQSSRKAFTKSALKSLAEWEFSPARCDGQAIDSSIQIDLTFEIDQKLKWQVQSPMAASQARTHSDGSPIQTAPFNSLDQIPFPIEIVEPESSPEGQATIEFYIDESGTVRCPRFTESTSIAFGQLMLDSVNKWKFEPPMLAGVETNTMVRQVFTFEDGRLTASDLN
;
A
#
# COMPACT_ATOMS: atom_id res chain seq x y z
N MET A 1 -31.72 49.57 -27.11
CA MET A 1 -30.55 50.27 -26.55
C MET A 1 -30.85 50.64 -25.11
N THR A 2 -30.26 49.89 -24.19
CA THR A 2 -30.19 50.10 -22.73
C THR A 2 -29.30 51.31 -22.37
N PRO A 3 -29.15 51.73 -21.09
CA PRO A 3 -29.97 51.59 -19.86
C PRO A 3 -30.18 52.99 -19.20
N SER A 4 -30.76 53.24 -18.02
CA SER A 4 -30.50 52.65 -16.70
C SER A 4 -31.56 53.06 -15.68
N ARG A 5 -31.76 52.18 -14.69
CA ARG A 5 -32.77 52.27 -13.65
C ARG A 5 -32.23 52.97 -12.41
N PHE A 6 -33.12 53.77 -11.83
CA PHE A 6 -33.06 54.39 -10.52
C PHE A 6 -32.88 53.36 -9.37
N CYS A 7 -31.92 53.68 -8.49
CA CYS A 7 -32.09 53.98 -7.06
C CYS A 7 -32.86 53.01 -6.14
N LYS A 8 -32.17 52.46 -5.12
CA LYS A 8 -32.40 52.83 -3.70
C LYS A 8 -31.32 52.29 -2.76
N SER A 9 -30.94 53.19 -1.85
CA SER A 9 -29.99 53.13 -0.74
C SER A 9 -30.31 52.07 0.31
N ILE A 10 -29.30 51.58 1.06
CA ILE A 10 -29.31 51.46 2.53
C ILE A 10 -27.87 51.27 3.06
N ILE A 11 -27.58 52.06 4.08
CA ILE A 11 -26.35 52.24 4.87
C ILE A 11 -26.06 51.00 5.73
N PHE A 12 -24.79 50.58 5.88
CA PHE A 12 -24.31 49.97 7.13
C PHE A 12 -22.80 50.16 7.35
N THR A 13 -22.51 51.12 8.22
CA THR A 13 -21.53 51.12 9.33
C THR A 13 -20.28 50.24 9.22
N ILE A 14 -19.14 50.94 9.20
CA ILE A 14 -17.79 50.45 9.51
C ILE A 14 -17.76 49.75 10.87
N PHE A 15 -17.33 48.49 10.90
CA PHE A 15 -16.77 47.87 12.10
C PHE A 15 -15.29 47.58 11.84
N LEU A 16 -14.45 48.31 12.57
CA LEU A 16 -13.01 48.13 12.62
C LEU A 16 -12.75 47.03 13.66
N LEU A 17 -12.45 45.82 13.20
CA LEU A 17 -11.95 44.72 14.03
C LEU A 17 -10.55 44.37 13.54
N ALA A 18 -9.55 44.84 14.31
CA ALA A 18 -8.23 44.24 14.33
C ALA A 18 -8.35 42.83 14.92
N GLY A 19 -7.79 41.82 14.27
CA GLY A 19 -7.76 40.47 14.79
C GLY A 19 -7.37 39.44 13.74
N GLY A 20 -6.07 39.13 13.68
CA GLY A 20 -5.53 37.89 13.15
C GLY A 20 -5.91 37.54 11.72
N SER A 21 -5.08 37.92 10.76
CA SER A 21 -4.92 37.11 9.56
C SER A 21 -4.36 35.76 9.98
N VAL A 22 -5.23 34.81 10.33
CA VAL A 22 -4.90 33.41 10.12
C VAL A 22 -4.74 33.30 8.63
N LEU A 23 -3.49 33.26 8.16
CA LEU A 23 -3.20 32.75 6.84
C LEU A 23 -3.82 31.35 6.85
N ALA A 24 -4.98 31.21 6.22
CA ALA A 24 -5.40 29.93 5.72
C ALA A 24 -4.27 29.53 4.77
N MET A 25 -3.34 28.72 5.26
CA MET A 25 -2.48 27.92 4.40
C MET A 25 -3.47 27.12 3.57
N ASP A 26 -3.70 27.59 2.35
CA ASP A 26 -4.32 26.83 1.30
C ASP A 26 -3.33 25.68 1.04
N GLN A 27 -3.46 24.60 1.82
CA GLN A 27 -2.79 23.35 1.53
C GLN A 27 -3.43 22.87 0.24
N GLU A 28 -2.87 23.28 -0.90
CA GLU A 28 -3.05 22.59 -2.17
C GLU A 28 -2.53 21.16 -1.97
N MET A 29 -3.38 20.28 -1.43
CA MET A 29 -3.13 18.85 -1.39
C MET A 29 -2.98 18.41 -2.84
N ARG A 30 -1.74 18.06 -3.21
CA ARG A 30 -1.40 17.66 -4.57
C ARG A 30 -2.18 16.41 -4.93
N SER A 31 -2.77 16.39 -6.13
CA SER A 31 -3.49 15.23 -6.62
C SER A 31 -2.51 14.16 -7.08
N ILE A 32 -2.68 12.94 -6.57
CA ILE A 32 -1.92 11.76 -7.02
C ILE A 32 -2.75 11.02 -8.07
N GLU A 33 -2.23 10.94 -9.28
CA GLU A 33 -2.66 10.00 -10.30
C GLU A 33 -2.11 8.61 -9.92
N GLU A 34 -3.02 7.67 -9.64
CA GLU A 34 -2.65 6.33 -9.18
C GLU A 34 -2.06 5.45 -10.30
N ILE A 35 -1.32 4.41 -9.90
CA ILE A 35 -0.81 3.35 -10.78
C ILE A 35 -1.95 2.78 -11.63
N GLN A 36 -1.69 2.56 -12.92
CA GLN A 36 -2.62 1.88 -13.82
C GLN A 36 -2.02 0.57 -14.30
N VAL A 37 -2.84 -0.49 -14.30
CA VAL A 37 -2.47 -1.76 -14.92
C VAL A 37 -2.66 -1.63 -16.43
N ARG A 38 -1.55 -1.58 -17.18
CA ARG A 38 -1.57 -1.46 -18.65
C ARG A 38 -1.85 -2.79 -19.32
N LYS A 39 -1.30 -3.86 -18.76
CA LYS A 39 -1.47 -5.22 -19.25
C LYS A 39 -1.47 -6.18 -18.09
N GLN A 40 -2.40 -7.12 -18.12
CA GLN A 40 -2.52 -8.18 -17.13
C GLN A 40 -2.58 -9.54 -17.81
N THR A 41 -1.87 -10.50 -17.23
CA THR A 41 -2.04 -11.93 -17.50
C THR A 41 -2.89 -12.53 -16.37
N GLU A 42 -3.90 -13.33 -16.70
CA GLU A 42 -4.72 -14.02 -15.70
C GLU A 42 -3.91 -15.08 -14.92
N ALA A 43 -4.06 -15.08 -13.60
CA ALA A 43 -3.44 -16.08 -12.77
C ALA A 43 -4.09 -17.45 -12.99
N ARG A 44 -3.29 -18.46 -13.33
CA ARG A 44 -3.82 -19.79 -13.65
C ARG A 44 -4.21 -20.54 -12.38
N PHE A 45 -5.34 -21.23 -12.37
CA PHE A 45 -5.71 -22.08 -11.25
C PHE A 45 -4.66 -23.21 -11.05
N PRO A 46 -4.06 -23.37 -9.84
CA PRO A 46 -3.04 -24.39 -9.61
C PRO A 46 -3.59 -25.80 -9.84
N GLY A 47 -2.92 -26.59 -10.69
CA GLY A 47 -3.34 -27.96 -10.99
C GLY A 47 -3.36 -28.88 -9.75
N SER A 48 -2.45 -28.64 -8.79
CA SER A 48 -2.42 -29.37 -7.51
C SER A 48 -3.70 -29.17 -6.70
N MET A 49 -4.24 -27.95 -6.65
CA MET A 49 -5.49 -27.63 -5.94
C MET A 49 -6.68 -28.35 -6.56
N ARG A 50 -6.72 -28.41 -7.90
CA ARG A 50 -7.77 -29.14 -8.64
C ARG A 50 -7.75 -30.63 -8.34
N VAL A 51 -6.57 -31.25 -8.24
CA VAL A 51 -6.43 -32.69 -7.95
C VAL A 51 -6.93 -33.04 -6.55
N ILE A 52 -6.71 -32.16 -5.57
CA ILE A 52 -7.16 -32.38 -4.18
C ILE A 52 -8.57 -31.84 -3.90
N GLY A 53 -9.30 -31.41 -4.94
CA GLY A 53 -10.71 -31.02 -4.85
C GLY A 53 -10.97 -29.61 -4.32
N ILE A 54 -9.94 -28.77 -4.20
CA ILE A 54 -10.08 -27.35 -3.84
C ILE A 54 -10.52 -26.57 -5.08
N LYS A 55 -11.57 -25.75 -4.92
CA LYS A 55 -12.26 -25.09 -6.03
C LYS A 55 -12.08 -23.58 -6.04
N ASP A 56 -11.67 -23.02 -4.91
CA ASP A 56 -11.55 -21.60 -4.71
C ASP A 56 -10.30 -21.26 -3.89
N GLY A 57 -9.91 -20.00 -3.97
CA GLY A 57 -8.84 -19.43 -3.16
C GLY A 57 -8.67 -17.95 -3.42
N SER A 58 -8.02 -17.27 -2.49
CA SER A 58 -7.72 -15.85 -2.59
C SER A 58 -6.25 -15.56 -2.29
N VAL A 59 -5.76 -14.47 -2.88
CA VAL A 59 -4.46 -13.85 -2.61
C VAL A 59 -4.66 -12.33 -2.64
N SER A 60 -4.26 -11.65 -1.58
CA SER A 60 -4.13 -10.20 -1.52
C SER A 60 -2.65 -9.87 -1.36
N LEU A 61 -2.16 -8.92 -2.14
CA LEU A 61 -0.75 -8.51 -2.14
C LEU A 61 -0.63 -7.01 -2.45
N VAL A 62 0.49 -6.44 -2.05
CA VAL A 62 0.91 -5.08 -2.42
C VAL A 62 2.07 -5.20 -3.39
N VAL A 63 2.04 -4.42 -4.45
CA VAL A 63 3.10 -4.34 -5.44
C VAL A 63 3.68 -2.93 -5.44
N GLU A 64 4.99 -2.83 -5.30
CA GLU A 64 5.74 -1.58 -5.43
C GLU A 64 6.16 -1.39 -6.90
N ILE A 65 5.85 -0.21 -7.43
CA ILE A 65 6.11 0.19 -8.82
C ILE A 65 6.96 1.45 -8.80
N ASP A 66 8.06 1.43 -9.53
CA ASP A 66 8.95 2.59 -9.63
C ASP A 66 8.45 3.67 -10.61
N ARG A 67 9.19 4.78 -10.68
CA ARG A 67 8.92 5.92 -11.59
C ARG A 67 8.89 5.57 -13.08
N THR A 68 9.40 4.40 -13.48
CA THR A 68 9.36 3.93 -14.88
C THR A 68 8.14 3.05 -15.16
N GLY A 69 7.44 2.60 -14.13
CA GLY A 69 6.37 1.61 -14.21
C GLY A 69 6.86 0.17 -14.05
N ALA A 70 8.11 -0.04 -13.61
CA ALA A 70 8.65 -1.37 -13.37
C ALA A 70 8.31 -1.85 -11.95
N LEU A 71 8.01 -3.15 -11.85
CA LEU A 71 7.75 -3.81 -10.58
C LEU A 71 9.06 -3.99 -9.80
N GLN A 72 9.12 -3.41 -8.60
CA GLN A 72 10.29 -3.46 -7.71
C GLN A 72 10.13 -4.50 -6.61
N ASP A 73 8.95 -4.57 -6.00
CA ASP A 73 8.69 -5.45 -4.87
C ASP A 73 7.26 -6.00 -4.86
N ILE A 74 7.07 -7.17 -4.26
CA ILE A 74 5.76 -7.78 -4.01
C ILE A 74 5.71 -8.27 -2.57
N PHE A 75 4.74 -7.76 -1.82
CA PHE A 75 4.48 -8.12 -0.45
C PHE A 75 3.12 -8.82 -0.31
N VAL A 76 3.08 -10.03 0.24
CA VAL A 76 1.83 -10.83 0.34
C VAL A 76 1.12 -10.50 1.64
N LEU A 77 -0.01 -9.78 1.54
CA LEU A 77 -0.83 -9.42 2.69
C LEU A 77 -1.64 -10.60 3.20
N GLN A 78 -2.27 -11.32 2.26
CA GLN A 78 -3.14 -12.41 2.59
C GLN A 78 -3.02 -13.50 1.53
N SER A 79 -3.02 -14.75 1.97
CA SER A 79 -3.17 -15.86 1.04
C SER A 79 -3.85 -17.03 1.70
N SER A 80 -4.89 -17.53 1.04
CA SER A 80 -5.57 -18.75 1.46
C SER A 80 -4.62 -19.95 1.49
N ARG A 81 -3.76 -20.11 0.47
CA ARG A 81 -2.80 -21.21 0.32
C ARG A 81 -1.59 -20.82 -0.53
N LYS A 82 -0.43 -21.36 -0.19
CA LYS A 82 0.84 -21.13 -0.91
C LYS A 82 0.78 -21.43 -2.41
N ALA A 83 -0.05 -22.38 -2.83
CA ALA A 83 -0.19 -22.71 -4.25
C ALA A 83 -0.82 -21.56 -5.06
N PHE A 84 -1.79 -20.84 -4.47
CA PHE A 84 -2.39 -19.67 -5.09
C PHE A 84 -1.41 -18.50 -5.12
N THR A 85 -0.66 -18.28 -4.03
CA THR A 85 0.42 -17.28 -3.99
C THR A 85 1.42 -17.50 -5.13
N LYS A 86 1.89 -18.73 -5.30
CA LYS A 86 2.84 -19.07 -6.38
C LYS A 86 2.27 -18.81 -7.77
N SER A 87 0.96 -18.97 -7.96
CA SER A 87 0.33 -18.67 -9.24
C SER A 87 0.16 -17.18 -9.48
N ALA A 88 -0.27 -16.43 -8.46
CA ALA A 88 -0.36 -14.99 -8.48
C ALA A 88 0.98 -14.34 -8.84
N LEU A 89 2.07 -14.73 -8.15
CA LEU A 89 3.42 -14.20 -8.40
C LEU A 89 3.90 -14.46 -9.83
N LYS A 90 3.60 -15.64 -10.39
CA LYS A 90 3.93 -15.94 -11.79
C LYS A 90 3.17 -15.06 -12.78
N SER A 91 1.92 -14.74 -12.47
CA SER A 91 1.10 -13.86 -13.31
C SER A 91 1.62 -12.43 -13.27
N LEU A 92 1.87 -11.90 -12.07
CA LEU A 92 2.32 -10.52 -11.87
C LEU A 92 3.67 -10.23 -12.52
N ALA A 93 4.55 -11.23 -12.63
CA ALA A 93 5.82 -11.10 -13.35
C ALA A 93 5.65 -10.76 -14.85
N GLU A 94 4.46 -10.97 -15.41
CA GLU A 94 4.13 -10.66 -16.81
C GLU A 94 3.25 -9.41 -16.96
N TRP A 95 2.89 -8.75 -15.85
CA TRP A 95 2.06 -7.55 -15.87
C TRP A 95 2.90 -6.32 -16.22
N GLU A 96 2.24 -5.36 -16.86
CA GLU A 96 2.84 -4.06 -17.18
C GLU A 96 2.04 -2.96 -16.48
N PHE A 97 2.75 -2.05 -15.81
CA PHE A 97 2.15 -0.96 -15.04
C PHE A 97 2.56 0.39 -15.62
N SER A 98 1.75 1.42 -15.39
CA SER A 98 2.20 2.81 -15.46
C SER A 98 2.55 3.30 -14.05
N PRO A 99 3.59 4.15 -13.90
CA PRO A 99 3.91 4.73 -12.60
C PRO A 99 2.76 5.60 -12.08
N ALA A 100 2.68 5.76 -10.76
CA ALA A 100 1.90 6.85 -10.18
C ALA A 100 2.52 8.20 -10.55
N ARG A 101 1.71 9.25 -10.61
CA ARG A 101 2.17 10.61 -10.84
C ARG A 101 1.60 11.56 -9.80
N CYS A 102 2.40 12.49 -9.30
CA CYS A 102 1.94 13.60 -8.49
C CYS A 102 2.24 14.88 -9.28
N ASP A 103 1.22 15.70 -9.53
CA ASP A 103 1.31 16.89 -10.40
C ASP A 103 2.00 16.61 -11.76
N GLY A 104 1.72 15.44 -12.34
CA GLY A 104 2.31 14.99 -13.61
C GLY A 104 3.73 14.42 -13.53
N GLN A 105 4.40 14.48 -12.37
CA GLN A 105 5.72 13.88 -12.14
C GLN A 105 5.61 12.44 -11.65
N ALA A 106 6.32 11.51 -12.29
CA ALA A 106 6.32 10.10 -11.89
C ALA A 106 7.01 9.89 -10.52
N ILE A 107 6.37 9.11 -9.66
CA ILE A 107 6.82 8.79 -8.29
C ILE A 107 6.85 7.28 -8.07
N ASP A 108 7.69 6.84 -7.15
CA ASP A 108 7.64 5.48 -6.61
C ASP A 108 6.37 5.35 -5.75
N SER A 109 5.63 4.25 -5.93
CA SER A 109 4.36 4.06 -5.24
C SER A 109 4.00 2.57 -5.18
N SER A 110 2.98 2.23 -4.41
CA SER A 110 2.49 0.85 -4.30
C SER A 110 0.98 0.76 -4.42
N ILE A 111 0.52 -0.37 -4.99
CA ILE A 111 -0.89 -0.69 -5.22
C ILE A 111 -1.22 -2.05 -4.61
N GLN A 112 -2.39 -2.16 -3.97
CA GLN A 112 -2.92 -3.44 -3.52
C GLN A 112 -3.67 -4.14 -4.67
N ILE A 113 -3.43 -5.44 -4.84
CA ILE A 113 -4.05 -6.29 -5.84
C ILE A 113 -4.66 -7.50 -5.14
N ASP A 114 -5.96 -7.68 -5.35
CA ASP A 114 -6.73 -8.81 -4.84
C ASP A 114 -7.07 -9.77 -5.98
N LEU A 115 -6.60 -11.01 -5.87
CA LEU A 115 -6.84 -12.08 -6.83
C LEU A 115 -7.71 -13.15 -6.20
N THR A 116 -8.84 -13.41 -6.85
CA THR A 116 -9.74 -14.52 -6.51
C THR A 116 -9.61 -15.61 -7.58
N PHE A 117 -9.37 -16.84 -7.12
CA PHE A 117 -9.30 -18.03 -7.94
C PHE A 117 -10.60 -18.79 -7.77
N GLU A 118 -11.28 -19.07 -8.88
CA GLU A 118 -12.47 -19.92 -8.89
C GLU A 118 -12.40 -20.84 -10.10
N ILE A 119 -12.83 -22.09 -9.91
CA ILE A 119 -13.08 -23.01 -11.02
C ILE A 119 -14.52 -23.50 -10.97
N ASP A 120 -15.32 -23.05 -11.93
CA ASP A 120 -16.71 -23.47 -12.06
C ASP A 120 -16.77 -24.88 -12.68
N GLN A 121 -17.02 -25.90 -11.86
CA GLN A 121 -17.08 -27.28 -12.33
C GLN A 121 -18.47 -27.60 -12.90
N LYS A 122 -18.76 -27.15 -14.12
CA LYS A 122 -19.67 -27.91 -14.99
C LYS A 122 -18.85 -28.90 -15.81
N LEU A 123 -18.77 -30.16 -15.35
CA LEU A 123 -19.06 -31.39 -16.12
C LEU A 123 -18.30 -32.65 -15.65
N LYS A 124 -19.09 -33.72 -15.54
CA LYS A 124 -18.92 -35.13 -15.97
C LYS A 124 -17.66 -35.91 -15.58
N TRP A 125 -17.94 -37.07 -15.00
CA TRP A 125 -17.01 -38.07 -14.52
C TRP A 125 -16.15 -38.63 -15.65
N GLN A 126 -14.83 -38.74 -15.43
CA GLN A 126 -14.00 -39.78 -16.04
C GLN A 126 -13.04 -40.35 -14.98
N VAL A 127 -12.79 -41.65 -15.14
CA VAL A 127 -12.35 -42.63 -14.14
C VAL A 127 -10.91 -42.42 -13.65
N GLN A 128 -10.68 -42.74 -12.37
CA GLN A 128 -9.41 -42.63 -11.66
C GLN A 128 -8.36 -43.65 -12.14
N SER A 129 -7.09 -43.22 -12.24
CA SER A 129 -5.94 -44.13 -12.27
C SER A 129 -5.51 -44.47 -10.83
N PRO A 130 -5.29 -45.75 -10.46
CA PRO A 130 -4.96 -46.16 -9.09
C PRO A 130 -3.59 -45.70 -8.58
N MET A 131 -2.76 -45.09 -9.44
CA MET A 131 -1.33 -44.86 -9.15
C MET A 131 -1.01 -43.55 -8.43
N ALA A 132 -2.00 -42.69 -8.17
CA ALA A 132 -1.79 -41.42 -7.47
C ALA A 132 -1.93 -41.50 -5.93
N ALA A 133 -2.31 -42.66 -5.39
CA ALA A 133 -2.65 -42.80 -3.97
C ALA A 133 -1.45 -42.98 -3.01
N SER A 134 -0.22 -43.16 -3.50
CA SER A 134 0.94 -43.48 -2.66
C SER A 134 1.88 -42.31 -2.34
N GLN A 135 1.59 -41.10 -2.80
CA GLN A 135 2.38 -39.89 -2.47
C GLN A 135 1.63 -38.86 -1.64
N ALA A 136 0.42 -39.19 -1.15
CA ALA A 136 -0.37 -38.34 -0.27
C ALA A 136 0.11 -38.40 1.19
N ARG A 137 1.41 -38.25 1.43
CA ARG A 137 1.95 -38.00 2.77
C ARG A 137 2.90 -36.82 2.69
N THR A 138 2.58 -35.81 3.49
CA THR A 138 3.25 -34.51 3.69
C THR A 138 2.80 -33.38 2.74
N HIS A 139 1.53 -32.98 2.83
CA HIS A 139 1.15 -31.62 2.47
C HIS A 139 0.62 -30.90 3.71
N SER A 140 1.55 -30.31 4.48
CA SER A 140 1.26 -29.06 5.16
C SER A 140 1.07 -28.01 4.05
N ASP A 141 -0.07 -28.08 3.38
CA ASP A 141 -0.49 -27.06 2.42
C ASP A 141 -0.66 -25.78 3.24
N GLY A 142 0.30 -24.88 3.07
CA GLY A 142 0.72 -23.93 4.10
C GLY A 142 -0.44 -23.15 4.69
N SER A 143 -0.35 -22.92 6.01
CA SER A 143 -1.26 -22.06 6.75
C SER A 143 -1.55 -20.76 5.99
N PRO A 144 -2.78 -20.22 6.11
CA PRO A 144 -3.10 -18.96 5.48
C PRO A 144 -2.10 -17.89 5.94
N ILE A 145 -1.63 -17.08 4.99
CA ILE A 145 -0.86 -15.88 5.29
C ILE A 145 -1.89 -14.78 5.58
N GLN A 146 -1.66 -13.99 6.63
CA GLN A 146 -2.48 -12.83 6.94
C GLN A 146 -1.65 -11.79 7.68
N THR A 147 -1.63 -10.56 7.17
CA THR A 147 -1.04 -9.41 7.85
C THR A 147 -1.79 -9.09 9.13
N ALA A 148 -1.04 -8.93 10.22
CA ALA A 148 -1.59 -8.62 11.52
C ALA A 148 -1.92 -7.12 11.62
N PRO A 149 -3.11 -6.76 12.13
CA PRO A 149 -3.41 -5.38 12.51
C PRO A 149 -2.39 -4.86 13.52
N PHE A 150 -1.89 -3.64 13.32
CA PHE A 150 -0.85 -3.05 14.18
C PHE A 150 -1.26 -3.01 15.66
N ASN A 151 -2.52 -2.67 15.95
CA ASN A 151 -3.07 -2.62 17.30
C ASN A 151 -3.29 -3.98 17.97
N SER A 152 -3.09 -5.08 17.23
CA SER A 152 -3.24 -6.45 17.74
C SER A 152 -1.92 -7.10 18.13
N LEU A 153 -0.79 -6.45 17.82
CA LEU A 153 0.54 -6.95 18.15
C LEU A 153 0.75 -7.06 19.66
N ASP A 154 1.61 -8.00 20.06
CA ASP A 154 1.97 -8.21 21.46
C ASP A 154 2.65 -6.96 22.05
N GLN A 155 3.40 -6.25 21.21
CA GLN A 155 4.07 -4.99 21.52
C GLN A 155 4.34 -4.22 20.23
N ILE A 156 4.52 -2.90 20.36
CA ILE A 156 4.96 -2.04 19.26
C ILE A 156 6.42 -2.41 18.93
N PRO A 157 6.74 -2.76 17.66
CA PRO A 157 8.10 -3.09 17.25
C PRO A 157 9.05 -1.92 17.51
N PHE A 158 10.15 -2.16 18.23
CA PHE A 158 11.14 -1.12 18.47
C PHE A 158 12.00 -0.88 17.22
N PRO A 159 12.37 0.37 16.92
CA PRO A 159 13.30 0.67 15.84
C PRO A 159 14.71 0.18 16.16
N ILE A 160 15.31 -0.57 15.24
CA ILE A 160 16.71 -1.01 15.29
C ILE A 160 17.61 -0.03 14.54
N GLU A 161 17.18 0.37 13.34
CA GLU A 161 17.90 1.28 12.47
C GLU A 161 16.92 2.31 11.89
N ILE A 162 17.16 3.57 12.20
CA ILE A 162 16.41 4.71 11.66
C ILE A 162 17.41 5.62 10.98
N VAL A 163 17.25 5.75 9.67
CA VAL A 163 17.99 6.69 8.86
C VAL A 163 17.11 7.91 8.70
N GLU A 164 17.54 9.04 9.26
CA GLU A 164 16.92 10.34 8.99
C GLU A 164 17.52 10.94 7.72
N PRO A 165 16.74 11.72 6.95
CA PRO A 165 17.27 12.42 5.79
C PRO A 165 18.26 13.53 6.21
N GLU A 166 19.36 13.69 5.47
CA GLU A 166 20.42 14.66 5.80
C GLU A 166 19.96 16.12 5.74
N SER A 167 19.00 16.42 4.85
CA SER A 167 18.41 17.74 4.69
C SER A 167 17.02 17.59 4.11
N SER A 168 16.04 18.19 4.76
CA SER A 168 14.64 18.13 4.34
C SER A 168 14.13 19.55 4.07
N PRO A 169 13.44 19.79 2.94
CA PRO A 169 12.61 20.99 2.85
C PRO A 169 11.50 20.91 3.90
N GLU A 170 10.99 22.06 4.34
CA GLU A 170 9.79 22.10 5.17
C GLU A 170 8.63 21.42 4.45
N GLY A 171 7.89 20.61 5.20
CA GLY A 171 6.80 19.86 4.63
C GLY A 171 6.22 18.80 5.55
N GLN A 172 5.15 18.20 5.07
CA GLN A 172 4.46 17.12 5.73
C GLN A 172 4.18 16.02 4.70
N ALA A 173 4.34 14.76 5.11
CA ALA A 173 4.00 13.61 4.29
C ALA A 173 3.42 12.48 5.16
N THR A 174 2.36 11.85 4.69
CA THR A 174 1.79 10.65 5.28
C THR A 174 2.35 9.44 4.55
N ILE A 175 3.16 8.64 5.23
CA ILE A 175 3.80 7.45 4.69
C ILE A 175 3.12 6.19 5.24
N GLU A 176 2.79 5.26 4.34
CA GLU A 176 2.36 3.90 4.65
C GLU A 176 3.47 2.94 4.26
N PHE A 177 3.73 1.95 5.10
CA PHE A 177 4.70 0.91 4.82
C PHE A 177 4.37 -0.38 5.59
N TYR A 178 4.98 -1.49 5.17
CA TYR A 178 4.83 -2.79 5.84
C TYR A 178 6.12 -3.16 6.56
N ILE A 179 6.00 -3.75 7.75
CA ILE A 179 7.11 -4.39 8.46
C ILE A 179 6.93 -5.88 8.29
N ASP A 180 7.88 -6.55 7.64
CA ASP A 180 7.86 -8.00 7.43
C ASP A 180 8.27 -8.79 8.67
N GLU A 181 8.23 -10.13 8.58
CA GLU A 181 8.55 -11.02 9.71
C GLU A 181 10.01 -10.88 10.19
N SER A 182 10.89 -10.27 9.39
CA SER A 182 12.27 -10.00 9.77
C SER A 182 12.49 -8.62 10.39
N GLY A 183 11.43 -7.80 10.46
CA GLY A 183 11.51 -6.41 10.88
C GLY A 183 11.98 -5.45 9.78
N THR A 184 11.99 -5.88 8.51
CA THR A 184 12.41 -5.03 7.38
C THR A 184 11.21 -4.26 6.83
N VAL A 185 11.42 -2.99 6.46
CA VAL A 185 10.40 -2.17 5.81
C VAL A 185 10.20 -2.57 4.34
N ARG A 186 8.94 -2.67 3.91
CA ARG A 186 8.54 -3.13 2.57
C ARG A 186 7.44 -2.24 1.98
N CYS A 187 7.48 -2.08 0.66
CA CYS A 187 6.50 -1.34 -0.15
C CYS A 187 6.09 0.03 0.41
N PRO A 188 7.03 0.90 0.85
CA PRO A 188 6.69 2.21 1.37
C PRO A 188 6.03 3.06 0.27
N ARG A 189 4.99 3.80 0.62
CA ARG A 189 4.35 4.79 -0.27
C ARG A 189 3.88 5.99 0.54
N PHE A 190 3.78 7.16 -0.09
CA PHE A 190 3.07 8.28 0.53
C PHE A 190 1.66 8.41 -0.05
N THR A 191 0.68 8.65 0.81
CA THR A 191 -0.70 8.92 0.40
C THR A 191 -0.96 10.40 0.24
N GLU A 192 -0.23 11.22 1.01
CA GLU A 192 -0.37 12.67 1.04
C GLU A 192 1.01 13.29 1.25
N SER A 193 1.29 14.40 0.57
CA SER A 193 2.50 15.18 0.81
C SER A 193 2.31 16.64 0.39
N THR A 194 2.89 17.57 1.15
CA THR A 194 2.95 19.00 0.78
C THR A 194 3.93 19.25 -0.37
N SER A 195 4.97 18.43 -0.49
CA SER A 195 6.00 18.53 -1.53
C SER A 195 6.40 17.15 -2.03
N ILE A 196 6.42 16.98 -3.36
CA ILE A 196 6.89 15.73 -3.99
C ILE A 196 8.33 15.43 -3.54
N ALA A 197 9.19 16.45 -3.49
CA ALA A 197 10.58 16.29 -3.07
C ALA A 197 10.68 15.82 -1.61
N PHE A 198 9.83 16.35 -0.72
CA PHE A 198 9.77 15.90 0.68
C PHE A 198 9.27 14.46 0.78
N GLY A 199 8.18 14.11 0.08
CA GLY A 199 7.63 12.76 0.07
C GLY A 199 8.64 11.73 -0.43
N GLN A 200 9.32 12.00 -1.55
CA GLN A 200 10.36 11.11 -2.10
C GLN A 200 11.54 10.94 -1.15
N LEU A 201 12.01 12.03 -0.56
CA LEU A 201 13.09 12.00 0.43
C LEU A 201 12.72 11.17 1.66
N MET A 202 11.47 11.27 2.12
CA MET A 202 10.97 10.43 3.20
C MET A 202 10.88 8.96 2.79
N LEU A 203 10.44 8.64 1.57
CA LEU A 203 10.43 7.26 1.07
C LEU A 203 11.84 6.67 1.04
N ASP A 204 12.83 7.41 0.51
CA ASP A 204 14.23 6.98 0.45
C ASP A 204 14.83 6.73 1.84
N SER A 205 14.36 7.48 2.85
CA SER A 205 14.76 7.31 4.25
C SER A 205 14.10 6.08 4.87
N VAL A 206 12.78 5.99 4.78
CA VAL A 206 11.95 4.92 5.36
C VAL A 206 12.31 3.55 4.78
N ASN A 207 12.70 3.48 3.51
CA ASN A 207 13.12 2.23 2.86
C ASN A 207 14.42 1.64 3.46
N LYS A 208 15.17 2.42 4.23
CA LYS A 208 16.40 1.98 4.91
C LYS A 208 16.16 1.60 6.37
N TRP A 209 14.92 1.69 6.84
CA TRP A 209 14.60 1.45 8.23
C TRP A 209 14.52 -0.03 8.55
N LYS A 210 14.85 -0.35 9.79
CA LYS A 210 14.73 -1.68 10.35
C LYS A 210 14.15 -1.61 11.75
N PHE A 211 13.26 -2.54 12.03
CA PHE A 211 12.56 -2.71 13.30
C PHE A 211 12.86 -4.09 13.87
N GLU A 212 12.49 -4.28 15.13
CA GLU A 212 12.32 -5.63 15.65
C GLU A 212 11.20 -6.36 14.90
N PRO A 213 11.29 -7.68 14.73
CA PRO A 213 10.19 -8.47 14.19
C PRO A 213 8.88 -8.20 14.94
N PRO A 214 7.77 -7.88 14.25
CA PRO A 214 6.48 -7.77 14.91
C PRO A 214 6.05 -9.14 15.42
N MET A 215 5.51 -9.17 16.64
CA MET A 215 5.07 -10.40 17.29
C MET A 215 3.56 -10.37 17.52
N LEU A 216 2.89 -11.47 17.19
CA LEU A 216 1.48 -11.70 17.50
C LEU A 216 1.34 -13.08 18.15
N ALA A 217 0.85 -13.11 19.38
CA ALA A 217 0.73 -14.32 20.19
C ALA A 217 2.06 -15.12 20.28
N GLY A 218 3.19 -14.40 20.37
CA GLY A 218 4.53 -14.97 20.46
C GLY A 218 5.08 -15.54 19.15
N VAL A 219 4.42 -15.30 18.02
CA VAL A 219 4.86 -15.71 16.69
C VAL A 219 5.22 -14.48 15.86
N GLU A 220 6.37 -14.52 15.19
CA GLU A 220 6.77 -13.51 14.21
C GLU A 220 5.68 -13.37 13.15
N THR A 221 5.24 -12.13 12.94
CA THR A 221 4.21 -11.77 11.97
C THR A 221 4.69 -10.58 11.16
N ASN A 222 3.87 -10.15 10.21
CA ASN A 222 4.03 -8.87 9.55
C ASN A 222 2.88 -7.92 9.89
N THR A 223 3.09 -6.62 9.69
CA THR A 223 2.10 -5.57 9.99
C THR A 223 2.22 -4.38 9.05
N MET A 224 1.16 -3.56 8.95
CA MET A 224 1.14 -2.30 8.22
C MET A 224 1.21 -1.14 9.19
N VAL A 225 2.06 -0.16 8.90
CA VAL A 225 2.21 1.08 9.68
C VAL A 225 1.87 2.27 8.79
N ARG A 226 1.15 3.25 9.35
CA ARG A 226 0.89 4.55 8.73
C ARG A 226 1.38 5.65 9.67
N GLN A 227 2.25 6.53 9.17
CA GLN A 227 2.87 7.57 9.97
C GLN A 227 2.89 8.91 9.23
N VAL A 228 2.56 9.98 9.94
CA VAL A 228 2.67 11.36 9.46
C VAL A 228 4.02 11.91 9.86
N PHE A 229 4.79 12.35 8.89
CA PHE A 229 6.04 13.04 9.09
C PHE A 229 5.84 14.52 8.84
N THR A 230 6.30 15.34 9.78
CA THR A 230 6.29 16.80 9.67
C THR A 230 7.72 17.30 9.90
N PHE A 231 8.25 18.03 8.93
CA PHE A 231 9.51 18.75 9.05
C PHE A 231 9.24 20.25 9.12
N GLU A 232 9.48 20.82 10.30
CA GLU A 232 9.26 22.23 10.61
C GLU A 232 10.36 22.70 11.58
N ASP A 233 10.80 23.96 11.47
CA ASP A 233 11.84 24.54 12.32
C ASP A 233 13.15 23.72 12.38
N GLY A 234 13.49 23.04 11.27
CA GLY A 234 14.68 22.19 11.18
C GLY A 234 14.59 20.88 11.98
N ARG A 235 13.40 20.46 12.39
CA ARG A 235 13.17 19.23 13.15
C ARG A 235 12.18 18.32 12.42
N LEU A 236 12.55 17.06 12.23
CA LEU A 236 11.63 16.02 11.79
C LEU A 236 10.87 15.50 13.01
N THR A 237 9.55 15.44 12.89
CA THR A 237 8.67 14.81 13.88
C THR A 237 7.80 13.78 13.19
N ALA A 238 7.46 12.72 13.91
CA ALA A 238 6.63 11.64 13.43
C ALA A 238 5.43 11.46 14.36
N SER A 239 4.24 11.22 13.81
CA SER A 239 3.01 10.99 14.56
C SER A 239 2.21 9.86 13.94
N ASP A 240 1.66 8.99 14.76
CA ASP A 240 0.92 7.82 14.27
C ASP A 240 -0.53 8.22 13.93
N LEU A 241 -1.00 7.77 12.76
CA LEU A 241 -2.42 7.85 12.38
C LEU A 241 -3.06 6.49 12.70
N ASN A 242 -3.71 6.41 13.86
CA ASN A 242 -4.49 5.23 14.28
C ASN A 242 -5.60 4.86 13.28
#